data_AF-A0A4P9Z670-F1
#
_entry.id   AF-A0A4P9Z670-F1
#
_cell.length_a   1.000
_cell.length_b   1.000
_cell.length_c   1.000
_cell.angle_alpha   90.00
_cell.angle_beta   90.00
_cell.angle_gamma   90.00
#
_symmetry.space_group_name_H-M   'P 1'
#
loop_
_entity.id
_entity.type
_entity.pdbx_description
1 polymer ?
#
loop_
_entity_poly.entity_id
_entity_poly.type
_entity_poly.pdbx_seq_one_letter_code
_entity_poly.pdbx_strand_id
1 'polypeptide(L)' 'EDFVKGFRVFDNEGSNYISAGELRYVLTNMGEKLKDSEVDQLLRGVEKDADGNINYE' A
#
# COMPACT_ATOMS: atom_id res chain seq x y z
N GLU A 1 9.79 5.51 -3.79
CA GLU A 1 10.71 4.49 -3.21
C GLU A 1 10.70 4.46 -1.68
N ASP A 2 10.49 5.56 -0.94
CA ASP A 2 10.45 5.51 0.54
C ASP A 2 9.15 4.96 1.15
N PHE A 3 8.00 5.24 0.53
CA PHE A 3 6.69 4.79 1.02
C PHE A 3 6.55 3.26 1.05
N VAL A 4 7.15 2.63 0.05
CA VAL A 4 7.17 1.20 -0.22
C VAL A 4 7.91 0.44 0.91
N LYS A 5 9.00 1.02 1.43
CA LYS A 5 9.76 0.47 2.56
C LYS A 5 8.98 0.51 3.88
N GLY A 6 8.08 1.47 4.05
CA GLY A 6 7.20 1.55 5.22
C GLY A 6 6.23 0.38 5.31
N PHE A 7 5.76 -0.14 4.17
CA PHE A 7 4.85 -1.30 4.14
C PHE A 7 5.51 -2.59 4.58
N ARG A 8 6.83 -2.72 4.45
CA ARG A 8 7.57 -3.87 4.96
C ARG A 8 7.46 -4.02 6.48
N VAL A 9 7.14 -2.95 7.20
CA VAL A 9 6.88 -2.99 8.65
C VAL A 9 5.49 -3.55 8.97
N PHE A 10 4.57 -3.49 8.00
CA PHE A 10 3.21 -4.03 8.12
C PHE A 10 3.08 -5.46 7.63
N ASP A 11 3.91 -5.84 6.66
CA ASP A 11 3.99 -7.20 6.18
C ASP A 11 4.71 -8.11 7.17
N ASN A 12 3.94 -8.52 8.17
CA ASN A 12 4.41 -9.43 9.22
C ASN A 12 4.56 -10.87 8.70
N GLU A 13 3.90 -11.20 7.58
CA GLU A 13 4.01 -12.51 6.93
C GLU A 13 5.19 -12.60 5.96
N GLY A 14 5.83 -11.49 5.63
CA GLY A 14 6.93 -11.48 4.65
C GLY A 14 6.47 -11.91 3.25
N SER A 15 5.19 -11.68 2.93
CA SER A 15 4.61 -12.04 1.65
C SER A 15 5.18 -11.21 0.50
N ASN A 16 5.73 -10.02 0.77
CA ASN A 16 6.13 -9.00 -0.20
C ASN A 16 4.96 -8.45 -1.05
N TYR A 17 3.71 -8.73 -0.65
CA TYR A 17 2.50 -8.21 -1.28
C TYR A 17 1.55 -7.59 -0.26
N ILE A 18 0.84 -6.54 -0.65
CA ILE A 18 -0.21 -5.93 0.17
C ILE A 18 -1.44 -5.71 -0.69
N SER A 19 -2.63 -6.01 -0.18
CA SER A 19 -3.85 -5.70 -0.94
C SER A 19 -4.05 -4.19 -1.04
N ALA A 20 -4.61 -3.70 -2.15
CA ALA A 20 -4.93 -2.27 -2.27
C ALA A 20 -5.88 -1.77 -1.16
N GLY A 21 -6.73 -2.66 -0.63
CA GLY A 21 -7.62 -2.36 0.49
C GLY A 21 -6.88 -2.20 1.82
N GLU A 22 -5.93 -3.09 2.11
CA GLU A 22 -5.07 -2.96 3.30
C GLU A 22 -4.12 -1.78 3.18
N LEU A 23 -3.56 -1.54 2.00
CA LEU A 23 -2.75 -0.35 1.75
C LEU A 23 -3.58 0.91 2.08
N ARG A 24 -4.81 1.03 1.56
CA ARG A 24 -5.69 2.15 1.89
C ARG A 24 -5.97 2.25 3.38
N TYR A 25 -6.25 1.13 4.04
CA TYR A 25 -6.52 1.10 5.48
C TYR A 25 -5.30 1.59 6.29
N VAL A 26 -4.11 1.10 5.95
CA VAL A 26 -2.85 1.49 6.58
C VAL A 26 -2.54 2.96 6.32
N LEU A 27 -2.78 3.47 5.12
CA LEU A 27 -2.51 4.88 4.78
C LEU A 27 -3.50 5.86 5.38
N THR A 28 -4.70 5.39 5.69
CA THR A 28 -5.71 6.21 6.37
C THR A 28 -5.55 6.16 7.90
N ASN A 29 -4.98 5.07 8.45
CA ASN A 29 -4.81 4.85 9.89
C ASN A 29 -3.39 5.10 10.42
N MET A 30 -2.35 4.93 9.62
CA MET A 30 -0.96 5.13 10.03
C MET A 30 -0.50 6.54 9.64
N GLY A 31 -0.69 7.47 10.58
CA GLY A 31 -0.11 8.81 10.48
C GLY A 31 -1.01 9.84 9.78
N GLU A 32 -0.43 10.64 8.89
CA GLU A 32 -1.14 11.69 8.16
C GLU A 32 -2.32 11.07 7.40
N LYS A 33 -3.53 11.53 7.71
CA LYS A 33 -4.77 11.12 7.02
C LYS A 33 -4.65 11.50 5.55
N LEU A 34 -4.09 10.61 4.75
CA LEU A 34 -4.14 10.72 3.30
C LEU A 34 -5.61 10.64 2.90
N LYS A 35 -6.04 11.58 2.06
CA LYS A 35 -7.39 11.55 1.50
C LYS A 35 -7.47 10.39 0.54
N ASP A 36 -8.68 9.87 0.35
CA ASP A 36 -8.93 8.80 -0.60
C ASP A 36 -8.37 9.11 -2.00
N SER A 37 -8.44 10.37 -2.45
CA SER A 37 -7.86 10.81 -3.73
C SER A 37 -6.32 10.75 -3.77
N GLU A 38 -5.65 11.02 -2.65
CA GLU A 38 -4.19 10.92 -2.54
C GLU A 38 -3.76 9.44 -2.55
N VAL A 39 -4.51 8.60 -1.84
CA VAL A 39 -4.31 7.15 -1.87
C VAL A 39 -4.56 6.60 -3.27
N ASP A 40 -5.59 7.08 -3.98
CA ASP A 40 -5.88 6.70 -5.37
C ASP A 40 -4.74 7.13 -6.32
N GLN A 41 -4.17 8.33 -6.11
CA GLN A 41 -2.99 8.78 -6.85
C GLN A 41 -1.75 7.93 -6.55
N LEU A 42 -1.53 7.54 -5.31
CA LEU A 42 -0.43 6.65 -4.91
C LEU A 42 -0.62 5.26 -5.52
N LEU A 43 -1.85 4.74 -5.54
CA LEU A 43 -2.23 3.46 -6.13
C LEU A 43 -2.25 3.47 -7.66
N ARG A 44 -2.32 4.63 -8.30
CA ARG A 44 -2.40 4.77 -9.77
C ARG A 44 -1.13 4.37 -10.49
N GLY A 45 0.03 4.56 -9.85
CA GLY A 45 1.33 4.23 -10.41
C GLY A 45 1.85 2.87 -9.96
N VAL A 46 1.06 2.13 -9.19
CA VAL A 46 1.44 0.86 -8.60
C VAL A 46 0.85 -0.26 -9.43
N GLU A 47 1.72 -1.17 -9.88
CA GLU A 47 1.30 -2.35 -10.61
C GLU A 47 0.57 -3.30 -9.66
N LYS A 48 -0.65 -3.66 -10.04
CA LYS A 48 -1.50 -4.57 -9.27
C LYS A 48 -1.55 -5.89 -10.00
N ASP A 49 -1.40 -6.98 -9.25
CA ASP A 49 -1.58 -8.32 -9.76
C ASP A 49 -3.07 -8.60 -10.07
N ALA A 50 -3.38 -9.75 -10.67
CA ALA A 50 -4.73 -10.19 -10.99
C ALA A 50 -5.65 -10.25 -9.76
N ASP A 51 -5.07 -10.48 -8.57
CA ASP A 51 -5.78 -10.46 -7.28
C ASP A 51 -5.96 -9.05 -6.68
N GLY A 52 -5.48 -7.99 -7.36
CA GLY A 52 -5.52 -6.62 -6.83
C GLY A 52 -4.50 -6.35 -5.73
N ASN A 53 -3.51 -7.24 -5.62
CA ASN A 53 -2.38 -7.12 -4.70
C ASN A 53 -1.27 -6.28 -5.32
N ILE A 54 -0.60 -5.53 -4.47
CA ILE A 54 0.48 -4.62 -4.79
C ILE A 54 1.78 -5.28 -4.37
N ASN A 55 2.68 -5.46 -5.32
CA ASN A 55 4.04 -5.87 -5.02
C ASN A 55 4.86 -4.63 -4.62
N TYR A 56 5.54 -4.69 -3.47
CA TYR A 56 6.41 -3.63 -2.96
C TYR A 56 7.89 -4.05 -2.89
N GLU A 57 8.28 -5.07 -3.64
CA GLU A 57 9.67 -5.45 -3.90
C GLU A 57 10.41 -4.41 -4.78
#